data_AF-A0A3B0FXI9-F1
#
_entry.id   AF-A0A3B0FXI9-F1
#
_cell.length_a   1.000
_cell.length_b   1.000
_cell.length_c   1.000
_cell.angle_alpha   90.00
_cell.angle_beta   90.00
_cell.angle_gamma   90.00
#
_symmetry.space_group_name_H-M   'P 1'
#
loop_
_entity.id
_entity.type
_entity.pdbx_description
1 polymer ?
#
loop_
_entity_poly.entity_id
_entity_poly.type
_entity_poly.pdbx_seq_one_letter_code
_entity_poly.pdbx_strand_id
1 'polypeptide(L)'
;MATELEELLLPDAAAWRTWLAEHHKTSPGVWLVLHKKGGNVTELDYKAALDEALCFGWIDGQTRRRDEHTSLQRMTPRRRRSPWSARNVSNVARLDAEGRMTEAGWAAVNEAKADGRWDNAYGGQAVAELPADLAAAIAAVPEAQAMFDVLTKTNRYALIYRVNSAVQPATRERRIAGFVEMLARGEAPFPQKKRPGDAP
;
A
#
# COMPACT_ATOMS: atom_id res chain seq x y z
N MET A 1 22.51 -5.24 -5.18
CA MET A 1 22.72 -4.38 -3.99
C MET A 1 21.49 -3.51 -3.81
N ALA A 2 20.95 -3.35 -2.60
CA ALA A 2 19.81 -2.48 -2.39
C ALA A 2 20.25 -1.03 -2.67
N THR A 3 19.53 -0.30 -3.53
CA THR A 3 19.78 1.13 -3.72
C THR A 3 19.60 1.83 -2.40
N GLU A 4 20.68 2.40 -1.88
CA GLU A 4 20.64 3.26 -0.70
C GLU A 4 19.93 4.56 -1.11
N LEU A 5 18.86 4.90 -0.39
CA LEU A 5 18.09 6.12 -0.65
C LEU A 5 18.48 7.13 0.42
N GLU A 6 18.67 8.38 0.00
CA GLU A 6 18.98 9.48 0.92
C GLU A 6 17.76 9.86 1.77
N GLU A 7 18.04 10.36 2.97
CA GLU A 7 17.04 11.06 3.77
C GLU A 7 16.84 12.47 3.22
N LEU A 8 15.58 12.86 2.99
CA LEU A 8 15.24 14.17 2.48
C LEU A 8 14.29 14.88 3.45
N LEU A 9 14.75 16.00 4.02
CA LEU A 9 13.94 16.90 4.84
C LEU A 9 13.61 18.16 4.05
N LEU A 10 12.32 18.46 3.94
CA LEU A 10 11.79 19.66 3.29
C LEU A 10 10.79 20.35 4.21
N PRO A 11 10.65 21.67 4.14
CA PRO A 11 9.80 22.42 5.06
C PRO A 11 8.31 22.13 4.86
N ASP A 12 7.85 21.93 3.62
CA ASP A 12 6.42 21.84 3.29
C ASP A 12 6.16 21.10 1.96
N ALA A 13 4.90 21.08 1.54
CA ALA A 13 4.46 20.45 0.30
C ALA A 13 4.92 21.20 -0.97
N ALA A 14 5.09 22.52 -0.90
CA ALA A 14 5.55 23.31 -2.04
C ALA A 14 7.02 23.00 -2.35
N ALA A 15 7.85 22.91 -1.31
CA ALA A 15 9.25 22.48 -1.44
C ALA A 15 9.34 21.04 -1.97
N TRP A 16 8.46 20.14 -1.54
CA TRP A 16 8.38 18.78 -2.07
C TRP A 16 8.00 18.74 -3.56
N ARG A 17 7.03 19.56 -3.96
CA ARG A 17 6.66 19.71 -5.38
C ARG A 17 7.81 20.23 -6.23
N THR A 18 8.54 21.25 -5.76
CA THR A 18 9.71 21.79 -6.44
C THR A 18 10.79 20.73 -6.61
N TRP A 19 11.10 19.99 -5.54
CA TRP A 19 12.07 18.91 -5.60
C TRP A 19 11.66 17.82 -6.61
N LEU A 20 10.38 17.42 -6.61
CA LEU A 20 9.88 16.45 -7.60
C LEU A 20 10.01 16.97 -9.02
N ALA A 21 9.72 18.25 -9.29
CA ALA A 21 9.85 18.82 -10.62
C ALA A 21 11.28 18.65 -11.18
N GLU A 22 12.30 18.83 -10.33
CA GLU A 22 13.71 18.71 -10.71
C GLU A 22 14.19 17.25 -10.77
N HIS A 23 13.72 16.39 -9.87
CA HIS A 23 14.34 15.08 -9.62
C HIS A 23 13.50 13.87 -10.03
N HIS A 24 12.22 14.03 -10.41
CA HIS A 24 11.30 12.89 -10.61
C HIS A 24 11.75 11.88 -11.67
N LYS A 25 12.58 12.28 -12.63
CA LYS A 25 13.09 11.42 -13.72
C LYS A 25 14.42 10.74 -13.40
N THR A 26 15.21 11.31 -12.50
CA THR A 26 16.61 10.92 -12.27
C THR A 26 16.84 10.28 -10.92
N SER A 27 16.05 10.65 -9.90
CA SER A 27 16.19 10.07 -8.56
C SER A 27 15.57 8.66 -8.50
N PRO A 28 16.27 7.68 -7.88
CA PRO A 28 15.71 6.36 -7.61
C PRO A 28 14.69 6.36 -6.45
N GLY A 29 14.53 7.50 -5.77
CA GLY A 29 13.66 7.70 -4.61
C GLY A 29 14.39 8.28 -3.40
N VAL A 30 13.62 8.59 -2.37
CA VAL A 30 14.10 9.19 -1.11
C VAL A 30 13.37 8.59 0.10
N TRP A 31 13.99 8.70 1.27
CA TRP A 31 13.32 8.62 2.56
C TRP A 31 12.89 10.03 2.99
N LEU A 32 11.66 10.39 2.64
CA LEU A 32 11.10 11.71 2.93
C LEU A 32 10.74 11.81 4.42
N VAL A 33 11.24 12.86 5.09
CA VAL A 33 10.88 13.16 6.48
C VAL A 33 9.49 13.77 6.52
N LEU A 34 8.59 13.16 7.27
CA LEU A 34 7.23 13.63 7.50
C LEU A 34 7.02 13.95 8.98
N HIS A 35 6.23 14.97 9.25
CA HIS A 35 5.89 15.32 10.63
C HIS A 35 4.92 14.29 11.24
N LYS A 36 5.05 14.11 12.55
CA LYS A 36 4.02 13.47 13.37
C LYS A 36 3.21 14.54 14.10
N LYS A 37 2.11 14.13 14.71
CA LYS A 37 1.32 14.99 15.58
C LYS A 37 2.22 15.55 16.70
N GLY A 38 2.28 16.88 16.82
CA GLY A 38 3.08 17.58 17.83
C GLY A 38 4.54 17.85 17.45
N GLY A 39 4.99 17.48 16.25
CA GLY A 39 6.30 17.89 15.71
C GLY A 39 6.24 19.19 14.92
N ASN A 40 7.35 19.92 14.84
CA ASN A 40 7.50 21.19 14.11
C ASN A 40 8.71 21.22 13.14
N VAL A 41 9.30 20.05 12.85
CA VAL A 41 10.49 19.93 11.98
C VAL A 41 10.16 20.18 10.51
N THR A 42 8.91 19.90 10.12
CA THR A 42 8.36 20.12 8.78
C THR A 42 6.84 20.25 8.92
N GLU A 43 6.20 20.95 7.99
CA GLU A 43 4.74 20.97 7.82
C GLU A 43 4.26 19.86 6.86
N LEU A 44 5.19 19.10 6.28
CA LEU A 44 4.89 18.07 5.29
C LEU A 44 4.29 16.82 5.92
N ASP A 45 2.98 16.67 5.76
CA ASP A 45 2.22 15.52 6.20
C ASP A 45 2.19 14.41 5.14
N TYR A 46 1.72 13.21 5.52
CA TYR A 46 1.61 12.09 4.59
C TYR A 46 0.68 12.37 3.40
N LYS A 47 -0.43 13.07 3.64
CA LYS A 47 -1.43 13.32 2.60
C LYS A 47 -0.83 14.23 1.52
N ALA A 48 -0.23 15.33 1.93
CA ALA A 48 0.40 16.29 1.04
C ALA A 48 1.58 15.66 0.29
N ALA A 49 2.41 14.87 0.99
CA ALA A 49 3.52 14.15 0.37
C ALA A 49 3.04 13.16 -0.72
N LEU A 50 1.98 12.40 -0.44
CA LEU A 50 1.39 11.47 -1.41
C LEU A 50 0.72 12.21 -2.58
N ASP A 51 -0.02 13.28 -2.31
CA ASP A 51 -0.71 14.07 -3.33
C ASP A 51 0.29 14.61 -4.37
N GLU A 52 1.38 15.22 -3.91
CA GLU A 52 2.43 15.70 -4.81
C GLU A 52 3.13 14.53 -5.52
N ALA A 53 3.44 13.43 -4.82
CA ALA A 53 4.04 12.26 -5.46
C ALA A 53 3.18 11.73 -6.63
N LEU A 54 1.86 11.61 -6.46
CA LEU A 54 0.95 11.18 -7.52
C LEU A 54 0.98 12.13 -8.73
N CYS A 55 1.09 13.44 -8.50
CA CYS A 55 1.17 14.43 -9.58
C CYS A 55 2.38 14.22 -10.49
N PHE A 56 3.47 13.60 -10.01
CA PHE A 56 4.70 13.34 -10.75
C PHE A 56 4.91 11.86 -11.11
N GLY A 57 3.89 11.01 -10.93
CA GLY A 57 4.00 9.57 -11.24
C GLY A 57 4.80 8.78 -10.20
N TRP A 58 4.96 9.34 -9.01
CA TRP A 58 5.62 8.73 -7.86
C TRP A 58 4.60 8.06 -6.92
N ILE A 59 5.09 7.25 -5.99
CA ILE A 59 4.28 6.57 -5.00
C ILE A 59 5.04 6.38 -3.69
N ASP A 60 4.28 6.27 -2.62
CA ASP A 60 4.75 5.91 -1.30
C ASP A 60 5.04 4.40 -1.18
N GLY A 61 5.92 4.06 -0.26
CA GLY A 61 6.28 2.68 0.05
C GLY A 61 6.37 2.43 1.55
N GLN A 62 7.50 1.89 1.98
CA GLN A 62 7.73 1.56 3.37
C GLN A 62 7.79 2.83 4.24
N THR A 63 7.32 2.72 5.47
CA THR A 63 7.53 3.73 6.52
C THR A 63 8.58 3.24 7.52
N ARG A 64 9.31 4.16 8.13
CA ARG A 64 10.26 3.89 9.23
C ARG A 64 10.10 4.94 10.33
N ARG A 65 10.39 4.53 11.57
CA ARG A 65 10.58 5.48 12.67
C ARG A 65 11.89 6.25 12.42
N ARG A 66 11.82 7.58 12.52
CA ARG A 66 13.01 8.45 12.55
C ARG A 66 13.34 8.81 13.99
N ASP A 67 12.43 9.55 14.63
CA ASP A 67 12.51 9.98 16.02
C ASP A 67 11.11 10.10 16.64
N GLU A 68 10.98 10.82 17.76
CA GLU A 68 9.72 11.06 18.47
C GLU A 68 8.74 11.91 17.66
N HIS A 69 9.23 12.92 16.95
CA HIS A 69 8.42 13.96 16.30
C HIS A 69 8.26 13.77 14.80
N THR A 70 9.06 12.89 14.19
CA THR A 70 9.07 12.67 12.75
C THR A 70 9.13 11.18 12.38
N SER A 71 8.74 10.90 11.14
CA SER A 71 8.83 9.58 10.50
C SER A 71 9.46 9.69 9.14
N LEU A 72 10.01 8.58 8.63
CA LEU A 72 10.43 8.49 7.24
C LEU A 72 9.37 7.76 6.43
N GLN A 73 9.05 8.31 5.26
CA GLN A 73 8.24 7.66 4.25
C GLN A 73 9.08 7.49 2.99
N ARG A 74 9.23 6.25 2.54
CA ARG A 74 9.88 5.98 1.26
C ARG A 74 9.00 6.51 0.13
N MET A 75 9.54 7.39 -0.70
CA MET A 75 8.90 7.88 -1.91
C MET A 75 9.76 7.51 -3.12
N THR A 76 9.14 6.91 -4.13
CA THR A 76 9.86 6.42 -5.32
C THR A 76 9.04 6.65 -6.58
N PRO A 77 9.67 6.75 -7.77
CA PRO A 77 8.96 6.62 -9.04
C PRO A 77 8.14 5.32 -9.07
N ARG A 78 6.93 5.36 -9.64
CA ARG A 78 6.15 4.13 -9.84
C ARG A 78 6.90 3.21 -10.80
N ARG A 79 7.06 1.94 -10.41
CA ARG A 79 7.55 0.92 -11.32
C ARG A 79 6.47 0.58 -12.32
N ARG A 80 6.88 0.20 -13.54
CA ARG A 80 5.97 -0.16 -14.65
C ARG A 80 4.86 -1.15 -14.27
N ARG A 81 5.10 -2.08 -13.33
CA ARG A 81 4.11 -3.08 -12.87
C ARG A 81 3.54 -2.81 -11.49
N SER A 82 3.73 -1.62 -10.93
CA SER A 82 3.19 -1.28 -9.62
C SER A 82 1.65 -1.26 -9.66
N PRO A 83 0.98 -1.92 -8.70
CA PRO A 83 -0.48 -1.90 -8.64
C PRO A 83 -1.01 -0.50 -8.33
N TRP A 84 -2.29 -0.29 -8.67
CA TRP A 84 -3.06 0.88 -8.29
C TRP A 84 -4.10 0.50 -7.24
N SER A 85 -4.37 1.42 -6.32
CA SER A 85 -5.46 1.30 -5.36
C SER A 85 -6.60 2.19 -5.81
N ALA A 86 -7.84 1.80 -5.51
CA ALA A 86 -9.01 2.63 -5.78
C ALA A 86 -8.88 4.02 -5.13
N ARG A 87 -8.25 4.09 -3.94
CA ARG A 87 -7.95 5.35 -3.26
C ARG A 87 -7.03 6.26 -4.09
N ASN A 88 -5.97 5.71 -4.71
CA ASN A 88 -5.08 6.50 -5.53
C ASN A 88 -5.74 6.94 -6.85
N VAL A 89 -6.62 6.10 -7.41
CA VAL A 89 -7.47 6.50 -8.55
C VAL A 89 -8.35 7.70 -8.17
N SER A 90 -9.04 7.64 -7.03
CA SER A 90 -9.82 8.77 -6.52
C SER A 90 -8.97 10.02 -6.24
N ASN A 91 -7.78 9.85 -5.68
CA ASN A 91 -6.87 10.97 -5.44
C ASN A 91 -6.42 11.63 -6.75
N VAL A 92 -6.08 10.84 -7.78
CA VAL A 92 -5.71 11.37 -9.09
C VAL A 92 -6.87 12.14 -9.71
N ALA A 93 -8.10 11.61 -9.64
CA ALA A 93 -9.28 12.33 -10.16
C ALA A 93 -9.49 13.68 -9.45
N ARG A 94 -9.30 13.73 -8.13
CA ARG A 94 -9.35 14.99 -7.36
C ARG A 94 -8.21 15.94 -7.75
N LEU A 95 -6.98 15.45 -7.86
CA LEU A 95 -5.80 16.26 -8.19
C LEU A 95 -5.88 16.82 -9.62
N ASP A 96 -6.51 16.08 -10.53
CA ASP A 96 -6.81 16.54 -11.89
C ASP A 96 -7.84 17.67 -11.88
N ALA A 97 -8.94 17.50 -11.14
CA ALA A 97 -9.94 18.56 -10.96
C ALA A 97 -9.35 19.83 -10.32
N GLU A 98 -8.31 19.69 -9.49
CA GLU A 98 -7.53 20.79 -8.91
C GLU A 98 -6.47 21.37 -9.87
N GLY A 99 -6.28 20.80 -11.07
CA GLY A 99 -5.28 21.24 -12.05
C GLY A 99 -3.82 20.97 -11.64
N ARG A 100 -3.59 20.05 -10.70
CA ARG A 100 -2.26 19.81 -10.09
C ARG A 100 -1.46 18.71 -10.79
N MET A 101 -2.12 17.84 -11.55
CA MET A 101 -1.49 16.75 -12.27
C MET A 101 -0.49 17.28 -13.31
N THR A 102 0.68 16.66 -13.37
CA THR A 102 1.70 16.96 -14.39
C THR A 102 1.68 15.92 -15.50
N GLU A 103 2.41 16.18 -16.59
CA GLU A 103 2.61 15.21 -17.67
C GLU A 103 3.17 13.88 -17.15
N ALA A 104 4.11 13.92 -16.19
CA ALA A 104 4.71 12.71 -15.61
C ALA A 104 3.68 11.88 -14.82
N GLY A 105 2.79 12.53 -14.07
CA GLY A 105 1.68 11.87 -13.38
C GLY A 105 0.72 11.21 -14.37
N TRP A 106 0.36 11.94 -15.43
CA TRP A 106 -0.51 11.43 -16.50
C TRP A 106 0.11 10.28 -17.29
N ALA A 107 1.42 10.32 -17.56
CA ALA A 107 2.13 9.21 -18.19
C ALA A 107 1.98 7.91 -17.36
N ALA A 108 2.18 7.98 -16.04
CA ALA A 108 2.02 6.83 -15.16
C ALA A 108 0.57 6.31 -15.12
N VAL A 109 -0.43 7.20 -15.18
CA VAL A 109 -1.85 6.85 -15.28
C VAL A 109 -2.16 6.16 -16.60
N ASN A 110 -1.67 6.70 -17.71
CA ASN A 110 -1.92 6.18 -19.05
C ASN A 110 -1.27 4.81 -19.25
N GLU A 111 -0.06 4.59 -18.75
CA GLU A 111 0.57 3.26 -18.73
C GLU A 111 -0.29 2.24 -17.97
N ALA A 112 -0.88 2.64 -16.84
CA ALA A 112 -1.73 1.77 -16.04
C ALA A 112 -3.09 1.49 -16.67
N LYS A 113 -3.63 2.44 -17.45
CA LYS A 113 -4.82 2.22 -18.27
C LYS A 113 -4.52 1.25 -19.41
N ALA A 114 -3.38 1.43 -20.09
CA ALA A 114 -2.99 0.61 -21.23
C ALA A 114 -2.79 -0.88 -20.88
N ASP A 115 -2.37 -1.19 -19.65
CA ASP A 115 -2.18 -2.57 -19.19
C ASP A 115 -3.25 -3.06 -18.19
N GLY A 116 -4.35 -2.32 -18.05
CA GLY A 116 -5.53 -2.69 -17.25
C GLY A 116 -5.34 -2.61 -15.74
N ARG A 117 -4.18 -2.17 -15.22
CA ARG A 117 -3.97 -1.97 -13.77
C ARG A 117 -4.85 -0.88 -13.19
N TRP A 118 -5.23 0.11 -14.01
CA TRP A 118 -6.11 1.20 -13.61
C TRP A 118 -7.52 0.69 -13.28
N ASP A 119 -8.08 -0.14 -14.14
CA ASP A 119 -9.43 -0.71 -13.96
C ASP A 119 -9.44 -1.80 -12.87
N ASN A 120 -8.32 -2.51 -12.71
CA ASN A 120 -8.11 -3.49 -11.65
C ASN A 120 -7.60 -2.88 -10.33
N ALA A 121 -7.84 -1.59 -10.10
CA ALA A 121 -7.37 -0.93 -8.90
C ALA A 121 -8.02 -1.55 -7.64
N TYR A 122 -7.19 -2.05 -6.73
CA TYR A 122 -7.70 -2.82 -5.61
C TYR A 122 -8.47 -1.92 -4.62
N GLY A 123 -9.60 -2.42 -4.14
CA GLY A 123 -10.42 -1.79 -3.10
C GLY A 123 -9.77 -1.84 -1.73
N GLY A 124 -10.19 -0.94 -0.83
CA GLY A 124 -9.74 -0.97 0.57
C GLY A 124 -10.37 -2.10 1.38
N GLN A 125 -9.91 -2.28 2.62
CA GLN A 125 -10.40 -3.32 3.55
C GLN A 125 -11.92 -3.31 3.74
N ALA A 126 -12.56 -2.15 3.63
CA ALA A 126 -14.00 -1.98 3.89
C ALA A 126 -14.91 -2.65 2.85
N VAL A 127 -14.41 -2.87 1.62
CA VAL A 127 -15.17 -3.42 0.49
C VAL A 127 -14.59 -4.76 0.02
N ALA A 128 -13.62 -5.31 0.74
CA ALA A 128 -12.94 -6.53 0.33
C ALA A 128 -13.79 -7.76 0.67
N GLU A 129 -14.22 -8.47 -0.37
CA GLU A 129 -15.00 -9.70 -0.24
C GLU A 129 -14.08 -10.92 -0.18
N LEU A 130 -14.46 -11.89 0.67
CA LEU A 130 -13.74 -13.15 0.79
C LEU A 130 -14.00 -14.03 -0.45
N PRO A 131 -12.97 -14.40 -1.23
CA PRO A 131 -13.15 -15.27 -2.39
C PRO A 131 -13.68 -16.64 -1.98
N ALA A 132 -14.62 -17.19 -2.76
CA ALA A 132 -15.34 -18.41 -2.42
C ALA A 132 -14.41 -19.63 -2.24
N ASP A 133 -13.35 -19.73 -3.04
CA ASP A 133 -12.36 -20.80 -2.95
C ASP A 133 -11.49 -20.70 -1.70
N LEU A 134 -11.08 -19.49 -1.31
CA LEU A 134 -10.40 -19.26 -0.03
C LEU A 134 -11.33 -19.57 1.15
N ALA A 135 -12.60 -19.15 1.08
CA ALA A 135 -13.60 -19.43 2.11
C ALA A 135 -13.80 -20.94 2.29
N ALA A 136 -14.01 -21.67 1.19
CA ALA A 136 -14.19 -23.12 1.21
C ALA A 136 -12.97 -23.84 1.78
N ALA A 137 -11.76 -23.43 1.38
CA ALA A 137 -10.53 -24.05 1.86
C ALA A 137 -10.28 -23.82 3.36
N ILE A 138 -10.60 -22.63 3.88
CA ILE A 138 -10.51 -22.34 5.32
C ILE A 138 -11.56 -23.15 6.10
N ALA A 139 -12.80 -23.19 5.61
CA ALA A 139 -13.89 -23.90 6.27
C ALA A 139 -13.67 -25.43 6.34
N ALA A 140 -12.88 -25.98 5.42
CA ALA A 140 -12.52 -27.40 5.42
C ALA A 140 -11.57 -27.82 6.57
N VAL A 141 -10.93 -26.86 7.25
CA VAL A 141 -9.97 -27.12 8.34
C VAL A 141 -10.42 -26.38 9.62
N PRO A 142 -10.99 -27.08 10.63
CA PRO A 142 -11.57 -26.44 11.82
C PRO A 142 -10.63 -25.48 12.56
N GLU A 143 -9.35 -25.83 12.69
CA GLU A 143 -8.34 -24.99 13.34
C GLU A 143 -8.09 -23.70 12.55
N ALA A 144 -8.07 -23.79 11.21
CA ALA A 144 -7.92 -22.63 10.35
C ALA A 144 -9.15 -21.72 10.42
N GLN A 145 -10.35 -22.30 10.45
CA GLN A 145 -11.60 -21.56 10.63
C GLN A 145 -11.62 -20.82 11.96
N ALA A 146 -11.29 -21.50 13.07
CA ALA A 146 -11.26 -20.90 14.40
C ALA A 146 -10.27 -19.71 14.46
N MET A 147 -9.11 -19.85 13.83
CA MET A 147 -8.15 -18.74 13.72
C MET A 147 -8.67 -17.61 12.84
N PHE A 148 -9.31 -17.92 11.70
CA PHE A 148 -9.90 -16.94 10.79
C PHE A 148 -10.98 -16.08 11.46
N ASP A 149 -11.79 -16.69 12.32
CA ASP A 149 -12.90 -16.04 13.03
C ASP A 149 -12.42 -14.94 13.98
N VAL A 150 -11.23 -15.10 14.57
CA VAL A 150 -10.64 -14.10 15.49
C VAL A 150 -9.74 -13.07 14.78
N LEU A 151 -9.49 -13.21 13.48
CA LEU A 151 -8.60 -12.31 12.74
C LEU A 151 -9.12 -10.87 12.74
N THR A 152 -8.19 -9.92 12.89
CA THR A 152 -8.47 -8.51 12.61
C THR A 152 -8.83 -8.29 11.13
N LYS A 153 -9.55 -7.20 10.84
CA LYS A 153 -9.86 -6.76 9.46
C LYS A 153 -8.58 -6.64 8.61
N THR A 154 -7.47 -6.22 9.21
CA THR A 154 -6.16 -6.13 8.55
C THR A 154 -5.64 -7.48 8.09
N ASN A 155 -5.67 -8.48 8.97
CA ASN A 155 -5.24 -9.83 8.61
C ASN A 155 -6.17 -10.47 7.58
N ARG A 156 -7.50 -10.33 7.73
CA ARG A 156 -8.47 -10.84 6.74
C ARG A 156 -8.22 -10.24 5.36
N TYR A 157 -8.09 -8.91 5.28
CA TYR A 157 -7.79 -8.22 4.04
C TYR A 157 -6.47 -8.67 3.42
N ALA A 158 -5.44 -8.92 4.22
CA ALA A 158 -4.15 -9.40 3.72
C ALA A 158 -4.28 -10.74 2.98
N LEU A 159 -5.10 -11.67 3.48
CA LEU A 159 -5.38 -12.94 2.81
C LEU A 159 -6.11 -12.70 1.49
N ILE A 160 -7.21 -11.94 1.53
CA ILE A 160 -8.05 -11.62 0.37
C ILE A 160 -7.22 -10.98 -0.74
N TYR A 161 -6.48 -9.92 -0.41
CA TYR A 161 -5.65 -9.19 -1.36
C TYR A 161 -4.57 -10.09 -1.99
N ARG A 162 -3.89 -10.90 -1.18
CA ARG A 162 -2.84 -11.81 -1.68
C ARG A 162 -3.42 -12.93 -2.54
N VAL A 163 -4.60 -13.45 -2.24
CA VAL A 163 -5.28 -14.44 -3.09
C VAL A 163 -5.74 -13.81 -4.40
N ASN A 164 -6.39 -12.64 -4.37
CA ASN A 164 -6.88 -11.96 -5.57
C ASN A 164 -5.76 -11.48 -6.50
N SER A 165 -4.59 -11.13 -5.95
CA SER A 165 -3.41 -10.81 -6.76
C SER A 165 -2.71 -12.03 -7.38
N ALA A 166 -3.14 -13.26 -7.07
CA ALA A 166 -2.62 -14.48 -7.69
C ALA A 166 -3.28 -14.74 -9.04
N VAL A 167 -2.77 -14.14 -10.12
CA VAL A 167 -3.36 -14.29 -11.47
C VAL A 167 -3.28 -15.73 -12.00
N GLN A 168 -2.19 -16.43 -11.71
CA GLN A 168 -1.98 -17.80 -12.19
C GLN A 168 -2.69 -18.82 -11.29
N PRO A 169 -3.54 -19.73 -11.83
CA PRO A 169 -4.30 -20.70 -11.04
C PRO A 169 -3.45 -21.51 -10.06
N ALA A 170 -2.33 -22.07 -10.53
CA ALA A 170 -1.41 -22.82 -9.67
C ALA A 170 -0.79 -21.98 -8.53
N THR A 171 -0.56 -20.68 -8.78
CA THR A 171 -0.08 -19.77 -7.72
C THR A 171 -1.17 -19.46 -6.71
N ARG A 172 -2.42 -19.34 -7.16
CA ARG A 172 -3.59 -19.11 -6.33
C ARG A 172 -3.84 -20.29 -5.41
N GLU A 173 -3.87 -21.50 -5.95
CA GLU A 173 -4.06 -22.74 -5.20
C GLU A 173 -2.99 -22.92 -4.12
N ARG A 174 -1.71 -22.85 -4.49
CA ARG A 174 -0.58 -22.94 -3.55
C ARG A 174 -0.68 -21.89 -2.43
N ARG A 175 -1.12 -20.68 -2.76
CA ARG A 175 -1.25 -19.58 -1.80
C ARG A 175 -2.41 -19.81 -0.83
N ILE A 176 -3.53 -20.32 -1.32
CA ILE A 176 -4.67 -20.71 -0.48
C ILE A 176 -4.23 -21.82 0.48
N ALA A 177 -3.60 -22.88 -0.02
CA ALA A 177 -3.09 -23.98 0.81
C ALA A 177 -2.15 -23.47 1.92
N GLY A 178 -1.17 -22.63 1.57
CA GLY A 178 -0.24 -22.06 2.55
C GLY A 178 -0.93 -21.16 3.59
N PHE A 179 -2.01 -20.46 3.24
CA PHE A 179 -2.79 -19.70 4.22
C PHE A 179 -3.59 -20.57 5.14
N VAL A 180 -4.21 -21.65 4.64
CA VAL A 180 -4.93 -22.61 5.49
C VAL A 180 -3.96 -23.24 6.51
N GLU A 181 -2.78 -23.69 6.07
CA GLU A 181 -1.76 -24.25 6.97
C GLU A 181 -1.29 -23.23 8.03
N MET A 182 -1.03 -21.99 7.62
CA MET A 182 -0.64 -20.91 8.54
C MET A 182 -1.73 -20.66 9.60
N LEU A 183 -2.99 -20.58 9.17
CA LEU A 183 -4.10 -20.36 10.09
C LEU A 183 -4.33 -21.56 11.03
N ALA A 184 -4.16 -22.78 10.54
CA ALA A 184 -4.25 -24.00 11.36
C ALA A 184 -3.18 -24.03 12.47
N ARG A 185 -2.02 -23.39 12.27
CA ARG A 185 -0.99 -23.18 13.30
C ARG A 185 -1.29 -22.00 14.23
N GLY A 186 -2.41 -21.30 14.05
CA GLY A 186 -2.75 -20.10 14.81
C GLY A 186 -1.93 -18.87 14.41
N GLU A 187 -1.31 -18.84 13.22
CA GLU A 187 -0.49 -17.72 12.75
C GLU A 187 -1.31 -16.72 11.91
N ALA A 188 -0.76 -15.53 11.68
CA ALA A 188 -1.39 -14.51 10.85
C ALA A 188 -0.33 -13.64 10.12
N PRO A 189 -0.68 -13.01 8.98
CA PRO A 189 0.26 -12.17 8.22
C PRO A 189 0.86 -10.98 8.99
N PHE A 190 0.08 -10.41 9.90
CA PHE A 190 0.42 -9.27 10.73
C PHE A 190 0.10 -9.57 12.20
N PRO A 191 0.66 -8.81 13.16
CA PRO A 191 0.43 -9.03 14.59
C PRO A 191 -1.05 -9.18 14.94
N GLN A 192 -1.37 -10.26 15.65
CA GLN A 192 -2.72 -10.69 15.99
C GLN A 192 -2.76 -11.00 17.49
N LYS A 193 -3.52 -10.20 18.24
CA LYS A 193 -3.61 -10.33 19.71
C LYS A 193 -4.57 -11.44 20.14
N LYS A 194 -5.79 -11.45 19.58
CA LYS A 194 -6.81 -12.45 19.91
C LYS A 194 -6.44 -13.81 19.32
N ARG A 195 -6.62 -14.87 20.11
CA ARG A 195 -6.42 -16.27 19.77
C ARG A 195 -7.73 -17.06 19.92
N PRO A 196 -7.88 -18.18 19.19
CA PRO A 196 -9.00 -19.10 19.42
C PRO A 196 -9.04 -19.55 20.88
N GLY A 197 -10.20 -19.48 21.51
CA GLY A 197 -10.39 -19.87 22.92
C GLY A 197 -10.12 -18.75 23.95
N ASP A 198 -9.66 -17.57 23.54
CA ASP A 198 -9.65 -16.40 24.41
C ASP A 198 -11.10 -16.06 24.83
N ALA A 199 -11.32 -15.79 26.12
CA ALA A 199 -12.63 -15.32 26.59
C ALA A 199 -13.02 -13.98 25.92
N PRO A 200 -14.32 -13.76 25.63
CA PRO A 200 -14.80 -12.59 24.91
C PRO A 200 -14.42 -11.24 25.55
#